data_AF-A0A2N2STA0-F1
#
_entry.id   AF-A0A2N2STA0-F1
#
_cell.length_a   1.000
_cell.length_b   1.000
_cell.length_c   1.000
_cell.angle_alpha   90.00
_cell.angle_beta   90.00
_cell.angle_gamma   90.00
#
_symmetry.space_group_name_H-M   'P 1'
#
loop_
_entity.id
_entity.type
_entity.pdbx_description
1 polymer ?
#
loop_
_entity_poly.entity_id
_entity_poly.type
_entity_poly.pdbx_seq_one_letter_code
_entity_poly.pdbx_strand_id
1 'polypeptide(L)'
;SSVAEVLGKPVVTIPGCPPNPYNFLATVVHFLTFGKLPDVDHLGRPKFAYSRLIHEHCERRAHFDAGRFAMEFGDAGHRQGYCLYKLGCKGPETYANCSTLGFGDAGENNWPVGCGHPCIGCTEKGVGFTKPIHQVATVINIVPPQQYPRIVEENGKGASFAAAAALAALAGAAAGAAVMLTRNLGLSHKAEEAERAKAGSKTEDQGEV
;
A
#
# COMPACT_ATOMS: atom_id res chain seq x y z
N SER A 1 -19.79 -9.42 36.25
CA SER A 1 -20.61 -8.19 36.19
C SER A 1 -19.71 -6.97 36.14
N SER A 2 -20.11 -5.90 35.46
CA SER A 2 -19.38 -4.63 35.43
C SER A 2 -19.72 -3.75 36.64
N VAL A 3 -18.90 -2.74 36.95
CA VAL A 3 -19.19 -1.79 38.05
C VAL A 3 -20.52 -1.04 37.81
N ALA A 4 -20.82 -0.69 36.56
CA ALA A 4 -22.08 -0.06 36.19
C ALA A 4 -23.30 -0.94 36.53
N GLU A 5 -23.22 -2.24 36.22
CA GLU A 5 -24.27 -3.21 36.53
C GLU A 5 -24.51 -3.36 38.03
N VAL A 6 -23.43 -3.35 38.83
CA VAL A 6 -23.52 -3.49 40.29
C VAL A 6 -24.10 -2.23 40.94
N LEU A 7 -23.72 -1.05 40.47
CA LEU A 7 -24.12 0.23 41.07
C LEU A 7 -25.45 0.77 40.56
N GLY A 8 -25.91 0.34 39.37
CA GLY A 8 -27.10 0.90 38.72
C GLY A 8 -26.95 2.39 38.37
N LYS A 9 -25.72 2.86 38.15
CA LYS A 9 -25.39 4.26 37.86
C LYS A 9 -24.58 4.37 36.57
N PRO A 10 -24.63 5.52 35.87
CA PRO A 10 -23.69 5.80 34.78
C PRO A 10 -22.24 5.74 35.30
N VAL A 11 -21.40 4.94 34.66
CA VAL A 11 -19.98 4.77 35.00
C VAL A 11 -19.15 4.95 33.74
N VAL A 12 -18.14 5.81 33.81
CA VAL A 12 -17.11 5.89 32.77
C VAL A 12 -16.19 4.69 32.91
N THR A 13 -16.11 3.89 31.86
CA THR A 13 -15.33 2.66 31.83
C THR A 13 -14.03 2.92 31.08
N ILE A 14 -12.89 2.72 31.74
CA ILE A 14 -11.55 2.90 31.15
C ILE A 14 -10.86 1.53 31.11
N PRO A 15 -11.18 0.69 30.10
CA PRO A 15 -10.71 -0.69 30.07
C PRO A 15 -9.25 -0.80 29.63
N GLY A 16 -8.63 -1.91 30.00
CA GLY A 16 -7.22 -2.24 29.78
C GLY A 16 -6.66 -3.00 30.96
N CYS A 17 -5.62 -3.81 30.74
CA CYS A 17 -5.04 -4.66 31.78
C CYS A 17 -3.52 -4.44 31.91
N PRO A 18 -3.06 -3.26 32.36
CA PRO A 18 -3.83 -2.05 32.67
C PRO A 18 -4.07 -1.13 31.43
N PRO A 19 -4.97 -0.13 31.52
CA PRO A 19 -5.04 0.92 30.51
C PRO A 19 -3.76 1.77 30.50
N ASN A 20 -3.49 2.49 29.41
CA ASN A 20 -2.48 3.55 29.44
C ASN A 20 -2.90 4.61 30.50
N PRO A 21 -1.98 5.04 31.38
CA PRO A 21 -2.31 5.99 32.46
C PRO A 21 -2.93 7.30 31.96
N TYR A 22 -2.55 7.76 30.77
CA TYR A 22 -3.11 8.99 30.18
C TYR A 22 -4.58 8.86 29.79
N ASN A 23 -5.09 7.64 29.51
CA ASN A 23 -6.52 7.46 29.26
C ASN A 23 -7.35 7.79 30.51
N PHE A 24 -6.84 7.45 31.70
CA PHE A 24 -7.44 7.84 32.97
C PHE A 24 -7.21 9.32 33.27
N LEU A 25 -5.95 9.77 33.23
CA LEU A 25 -5.59 11.15 33.59
C LEU A 25 -6.32 12.17 32.71
N ALA A 26 -6.36 11.98 31.39
CA ALA A 26 -7.06 12.88 30.48
C ALA A 26 -8.57 12.93 30.75
N THR A 27 -9.17 11.80 31.15
CA THR A 27 -10.58 11.75 31.54
C THR A 27 -10.84 12.58 32.80
N VAL A 28 -10.00 12.44 33.83
CA VAL A 28 -10.11 13.21 35.08
C VAL A 28 -9.87 14.69 34.83
N VAL A 29 -8.81 15.04 34.11
CA VAL A 29 -8.48 16.44 33.79
C VAL A 29 -9.61 17.08 32.99
N HIS A 30 -10.17 16.40 31.98
CA HIS A 30 -11.32 16.92 31.23
C HIS A 30 -12.51 17.24 32.15
N PHE A 31 -12.83 16.35 33.10
CA PHE A 31 -13.91 16.60 34.06
C PHE A 31 -13.62 17.81 34.95
N LEU A 32 -12.41 17.93 35.47
CA LEU A 32 -12.01 19.06 36.31
C LEU A 32 -12.01 20.39 35.55
N THR A 33 -11.58 20.39 34.28
CA THR A 33 -11.49 21.60 33.46
C THR A 33 -12.85 22.07 32.95
N PHE A 34 -13.72 21.15 32.51
CA PHE A 34 -14.97 21.49 31.82
C PHE A 34 -16.23 21.25 32.65
N GLY A 35 -16.11 20.71 33.87
CA GLY A 35 -17.24 20.37 34.75
C GLY A 35 -18.13 19.24 34.20
N LYS A 36 -17.68 18.51 33.18
CA LYS A 36 -18.42 17.41 32.56
C LYS A 36 -17.48 16.30 32.07
N LEU A 37 -18.01 15.07 32.05
CA LEU A 37 -17.29 13.91 31.54
C LEU A 37 -17.02 14.05 30.03
N PRO A 38 -15.94 13.44 29.50
CA PRO A 38 -15.71 13.40 28.06
C PRO A 38 -16.79 12.57 27.36
N ASP A 39 -16.93 12.76 26.04
CA ASP A 39 -17.85 11.94 25.24
C ASP A 39 -17.47 10.46 25.32
N VAL A 40 -18.47 9.62 25.59
CA VAL A 40 -18.31 8.17 25.70
C VAL A 40 -19.04 7.42 24.58
N ASP A 41 -18.58 6.21 24.28
CA ASP A 41 -19.31 5.27 23.43
C ASP A 41 -20.47 4.57 24.18
N HIS A 42 -21.16 3.67 23.48
CA HIS A 42 -22.30 2.92 24.04
C HIS A 42 -21.94 1.99 25.21
N LEU A 43 -20.65 1.72 25.45
CA LEU A 43 -20.14 0.95 26.59
C LEU A 43 -19.61 1.85 27.71
N GLY A 44 -19.79 3.18 27.60
CA GLY A 44 -19.30 4.15 28.58
C GLY A 44 -17.80 4.41 28.49
N ARG A 45 -17.15 4.09 27.37
CA ARG A 45 -15.69 4.27 27.19
C ARG A 45 -15.38 5.62 26.55
N PRO A 46 -14.39 6.39 27.03
CA PRO A 46 -14.02 7.68 26.42
C PRO A 46 -13.65 7.53 24.94
N LYS A 47 -14.36 8.25 24.05
CA LYS A 47 -14.18 8.11 22.60
C LYS A 47 -12.77 8.43 22.12
N PHE A 48 -12.07 9.36 22.78
CA PHE A 48 -10.70 9.71 22.41
C PHE A 48 -9.72 8.52 22.53
N ALA A 49 -10.02 7.53 23.38
CA ALA A 49 -9.16 6.36 23.61
C ALA A 49 -9.71 5.06 23.00
N TYR A 50 -11.04 4.93 22.85
CA TYR A 50 -11.69 3.65 22.53
C TYR A 50 -12.66 3.70 21.34
N SER A 51 -12.64 4.76 20.51
CA SER A 51 -13.57 4.89 19.37
C SER A 51 -13.17 4.12 18.11
N ARG A 52 -11.94 3.59 18.04
CA ARG A 52 -11.41 2.93 16.85
C ARG A 52 -10.84 1.55 17.18
N LEU A 53 -11.03 0.59 16.27
CA LEU A 53 -10.34 -0.69 16.30
C LEU A 53 -8.83 -0.46 16.16
N ILE A 54 -8.03 -1.19 16.93
CA ILE A 54 -6.56 -1.14 16.81
C ILE A 54 -6.13 -1.38 15.36
N HIS A 55 -6.77 -2.33 14.67
CA HIS A 55 -6.40 -2.69 13.30
C HIS A 55 -6.65 -1.59 12.24
N GLU A 56 -7.53 -0.65 12.54
CA GLU A 56 -7.84 0.50 11.67
C GLU A 56 -6.86 1.67 11.88
N HIS A 57 -5.89 1.53 12.79
CA HIS A 57 -4.80 2.49 12.99
C HIS A 57 -3.50 1.77 13.40
N CYS A 58 -3.27 0.59 12.83
CA CYS A 58 -2.06 -0.19 13.08
C CYS A 58 -1.03 0.05 11.97
N GLU A 59 0.21 0.33 12.36
CA GLU A 59 1.35 0.52 11.48
C GLU A 59 1.67 -0.72 10.63
N ARG A 60 1.30 -1.92 11.10
CA ARG A 60 1.48 -3.18 10.35
C ARG A 60 0.35 -3.47 9.35
N ARG A 61 -0.64 -2.58 9.19
CA ARG A 61 -1.80 -2.78 8.29
C ARG A 61 -1.39 -3.01 6.84
N ALA A 62 -0.40 -2.30 6.33
CA ALA A 62 0.10 -2.51 4.96
C ALA A 62 0.65 -3.93 4.72
N HIS A 63 1.18 -4.59 5.75
CA HIS A 63 1.60 -6.00 5.65
C HIS A 63 0.39 -6.94 5.63
N PHE A 64 -0.65 -6.65 6.42
CA PHE A 64 -1.90 -7.41 6.38
C PHE A 64 -2.54 -7.35 4.98
N ASP A 65 -2.67 -6.15 4.44
CA ASP A 65 -3.28 -5.92 3.12
C ASP A 65 -2.48 -6.57 1.98
N ALA A 66 -1.16 -6.64 2.11
CA ALA A 66 -0.28 -7.29 1.13
C ALA A 66 -0.07 -8.80 1.36
N GLY A 67 -0.79 -9.42 2.31
CA GLY A 67 -0.66 -10.84 2.62
C GLY A 67 0.68 -11.25 3.25
N ARG A 68 1.45 -10.30 3.78
CA ARG A 68 2.74 -10.53 4.44
C ARG A 68 2.53 -10.76 5.93
N PHE A 69 2.58 -12.03 6.34
CA PHE A 69 2.35 -12.44 7.73
C PHE A 69 3.60 -13.08 8.35
N ALA A 70 3.76 -12.86 9.66
CA ALA A 70 4.57 -13.75 10.49
C ALA A 70 3.76 -15.02 10.75
N MET A 71 4.40 -16.18 10.61
CA MET A 71 3.81 -17.50 10.82
C MET A 71 4.24 -18.11 12.14
N GLU A 72 5.48 -17.83 12.56
CA GLU A 72 6.05 -18.27 13.83
C GLU A 72 6.90 -17.15 14.46
N PHE A 73 7.03 -17.16 15.79
CA PHE A 73 7.93 -16.24 16.46
C PHE A 73 9.39 -16.53 16.07
N GLY A 74 10.05 -15.53 15.49
CA GLY A 74 11.45 -15.60 15.09
C GLY A 74 11.67 -15.92 13.61
N ASP A 75 10.62 -16.23 12.86
CA ASP A 75 10.71 -16.40 11.41
C ASP A 75 11.13 -15.11 10.68
N ALA A 76 11.39 -15.21 9.38
CA ALA A 76 11.82 -14.07 8.58
C ALA A 76 10.79 -12.93 8.57
N GLY A 77 9.49 -13.24 8.51
CA GLY A 77 8.42 -12.23 8.53
C GLY A 77 8.33 -11.52 9.89
N HIS A 78 8.41 -12.26 10.98
CA HIS A 78 8.40 -11.75 12.35
C HIS A 78 9.57 -10.80 12.58
N ARG A 79 10.78 -11.20 12.19
CA ARG A 79 11.99 -10.39 12.31
C ARG A 79 11.98 -9.13 11.42
N GLN A 80 11.19 -9.14 10.34
CA GLN A 80 10.97 -8.00 9.46
C GLN A 80 9.76 -7.15 9.85
N GLY A 81 9.08 -7.44 10.98
CA GLY A 81 7.95 -6.63 11.45
C GLY A 81 6.64 -6.87 10.70
N TYR A 82 6.46 -8.04 10.07
CA TYR A 82 5.23 -8.35 9.33
C TYR A 82 4.00 -8.45 10.24
N CYS A 83 2.82 -8.51 9.62
CA CYS A 83 1.56 -8.57 10.34
C CYS A 83 1.47 -9.84 11.20
N LEU A 84 1.03 -9.69 12.45
CA LEU A 84 0.90 -10.76 13.45
C LEU A 84 -0.49 -11.42 13.45
N TYR A 85 -1.32 -11.18 12.42
CA TYR A 85 -2.69 -11.72 12.37
C TYR A 85 -2.71 -13.25 12.46
N LYS A 86 -1.84 -13.93 11.70
CA LYS A 86 -1.72 -15.41 11.70
C LYS A 86 -1.16 -15.97 13.00
N LEU A 87 -0.52 -15.15 13.84
CA LEU A 87 -0.10 -15.51 15.20
C LEU A 87 -1.21 -15.30 16.26
N GLY A 88 -2.38 -14.82 15.85
CA GLY A 88 -3.56 -14.66 16.70
C GLY A 88 -3.86 -13.24 17.19
N CYS A 89 -3.33 -12.21 16.52
CA CYS A 89 -3.57 -10.82 16.90
C CYS A 89 -5.07 -10.46 16.88
N LYS A 90 -5.57 -9.98 18.03
CA LYS A 90 -6.97 -9.57 18.26
C LYS A 90 -7.28 -8.11 17.92
N GLY A 91 -6.30 -7.37 17.38
CA GLY A 91 -6.49 -5.99 16.95
C GLY A 91 -7.72 -5.75 16.04
N PRO A 92 -8.11 -6.67 15.14
CA PRO A 92 -9.30 -6.52 14.29
C PRO A 92 -10.66 -6.51 15.01
N GLU A 93 -10.70 -6.90 16.29
CA GLU A 93 -11.92 -6.95 17.11
C GLU A 93 -11.71 -6.30 18.49
N THR A 94 -10.72 -5.41 18.61
CA THR A 94 -10.36 -4.75 19.88
C THR A 94 -10.29 -3.24 19.70
N TYR A 95 -11.04 -2.50 20.50
CA TYR A 95 -11.01 -1.03 20.53
C TYR A 95 -10.02 -0.52 21.58
N ALA A 96 -8.99 0.20 21.15
CA ALA A 96 -8.04 0.91 22.01
C ALA A 96 -7.10 1.79 21.17
N ASN A 97 -6.41 2.72 21.83
CA ASN A 97 -5.39 3.60 21.25
C ASN A 97 -3.95 3.05 21.41
N CYS A 98 -3.77 1.74 21.60
CA CYS A 98 -2.45 1.14 21.87
C CYS A 98 -1.43 1.40 20.76
N SER A 99 -1.85 1.34 19.49
CA SER A 99 -0.96 1.56 18.33
C SER A 99 -0.59 3.02 18.10
N THR A 100 -1.33 3.97 18.69
CA THR A 100 -1.11 5.40 18.50
C THR A 100 -0.44 6.05 19.70
N LEU A 101 -0.91 5.75 20.92
CA LEU A 101 -0.41 6.35 22.14
C LEU A 101 0.81 5.60 22.70
N GLY A 102 0.91 4.29 22.43
CA GLY A 102 1.93 3.44 23.03
C GLY A 102 1.78 3.33 24.55
N PHE A 103 2.86 2.94 25.22
CA PHE A 103 2.95 2.81 26.66
C PHE A 103 4.31 3.33 27.16
N GLY A 104 4.37 3.84 28.39
CA GLY A 104 5.61 4.15 29.10
C GLY A 104 6.49 5.25 28.49
N ASP A 105 5.97 6.04 27.56
CA ASP A 105 6.66 7.19 26.94
C ASP A 105 8.04 6.85 26.34
N ALA A 106 8.23 5.59 25.94
CA ALA A 106 9.51 5.07 25.46
C ALA A 106 9.68 5.18 23.93
N GLY A 107 8.94 6.10 23.30
CA GLY A 107 8.93 6.32 21.86
C GLY A 107 7.83 5.55 21.11
N GLU A 108 7.84 5.71 19.79
CA GLU A 108 6.91 5.05 18.88
C GLU A 108 7.06 3.52 18.95
N ASN A 109 5.99 2.79 18.64
CA ASN A 109 5.96 1.33 18.65
C ASN A 109 6.18 0.65 20.02
N ASN A 110 6.20 1.36 21.15
CA ASN A 110 6.20 0.73 22.47
C ASN A 110 4.81 0.24 22.89
N TRP A 111 4.35 -0.84 22.27
CA TRP A 111 3.08 -1.52 22.53
C TRP A 111 3.19 -2.99 22.08
N PRO A 112 2.29 -3.92 22.48
CA PRO A 112 2.51 -5.36 22.28
C PRO A 112 2.88 -5.77 20.85
N VAL A 113 2.16 -5.27 19.85
CA VAL A 113 2.43 -5.60 18.43
C VAL A 113 3.71 -4.92 17.96
N GLY A 114 3.98 -3.69 18.36
CA GLY A 114 5.25 -3.04 18.08
C GLY A 114 6.44 -3.84 18.62
N CYS A 115 6.30 -4.45 19.80
CA CYS A 115 7.28 -5.35 20.41
C CYS A 115 7.28 -6.78 19.84
N GLY A 116 6.45 -7.10 18.85
CA GLY A 116 6.41 -8.40 18.17
C GLY A 116 5.40 -9.42 18.71
N HIS A 117 4.61 -9.09 19.74
CA HIS A 117 3.59 -9.99 20.27
C HIS A 117 2.18 -9.63 19.80
N PRO A 118 1.33 -10.60 19.39
CA PRO A 118 -0.05 -10.32 19.02
C PRO A 118 -0.82 -9.63 20.16
N CYS A 119 -1.68 -8.66 19.80
CA CYS A 119 -2.66 -8.11 20.73
C CYS A 119 -3.56 -9.25 21.24
N ILE A 120 -3.80 -9.30 22.54
CA ILE A 120 -4.67 -10.32 23.16
C ILE A 120 -6.13 -9.86 23.32
N GLY A 121 -6.42 -8.59 23.01
CA GLY A 121 -7.77 -8.02 23.13
C GLY A 121 -8.23 -7.74 24.56
N CYS A 122 -7.30 -7.32 25.44
CA CYS A 122 -7.60 -7.12 26.87
C CYS A 122 -8.58 -5.98 27.17
N THR A 123 -8.90 -5.11 26.21
CA THR A 123 -9.89 -4.03 26.38
C THR A 123 -11.30 -4.43 25.99
N GLU A 124 -11.49 -5.63 25.41
CA GLU A 124 -12.77 -6.06 24.84
C GLU A 124 -13.31 -7.31 25.54
N LYS A 125 -14.57 -7.23 25.97
CA LYS A 125 -15.25 -8.31 26.73
C LYS A 125 -15.46 -9.51 25.81
N GLY A 126 -15.09 -10.71 26.28
CA GLY A 126 -15.20 -11.94 25.50
C GLY A 126 -14.07 -12.15 24.48
N VAL A 127 -13.07 -11.27 24.45
CA VAL A 127 -11.87 -11.43 23.63
C VAL A 127 -10.68 -11.76 24.54
N GLY A 128 -10.17 -10.77 25.28
CA GLY A 128 -9.12 -10.96 26.26
C GLY A 128 -9.55 -11.95 27.35
N PHE A 129 -8.63 -12.82 27.76
CA PHE A 129 -8.86 -13.86 28.78
C PHE A 129 -9.95 -14.88 28.45
N THR A 130 -10.48 -14.85 27.22
CA THR A 130 -11.54 -15.76 26.74
C THR A 130 -11.07 -16.57 25.54
N LYS A 131 -10.52 -15.89 24.52
CA LYS A 131 -9.97 -16.54 23.34
C LYS A 131 -8.51 -16.94 23.59
N PRO A 132 -8.07 -18.17 23.21
CA PRO A 132 -6.65 -18.52 23.19
C PRO A 132 -5.82 -17.51 22.41
N ILE A 133 -4.58 -17.30 22.84
CA ILE A 133 -3.68 -16.30 22.26
C ILE A 133 -3.54 -16.50 20.75
N HIS A 134 -3.31 -17.73 20.30
CA HIS A 134 -3.09 -18.07 18.88
C HIS A 134 -4.37 -18.31 18.07
N GLN A 135 -5.56 -18.19 18.67
CA GLN A 135 -6.80 -18.20 17.90
C GLN A 135 -6.86 -16.93 17.03
N VAL A 136 -7.15 -17.06 15.74
CA VAL A 136 -7.33 -15.89 14.86
C VAL A 136 -8.57 -15.07 15.26
N ALA A 137 -8.46 -13.76 15.13
CA ALA A 137 -9.56 -12.83 15.41
C ALA A 137 -10.64 -12.89 14.34
N THR A 138 -11.84 -12.43 14.67
CA THR A 138 -12.81 -12.04 13.64
C THR A 138 -12.39 -10.68 13.10
N VAL A 139 -12.31 -10.53 11.78
CA VAL A 139 -12.00 -9.22 11.17
C VAL A 139 -13.29 -8.43 11.06
N ILE A 140 -13.47 -7.45 11.94
CA ILE A 140 -14.59 -6.51 11.89
C ILE A 140 -14.19 -5.43 10.89
N ASN A 141 -14.97 -5.28 9.81
CA ASN A 141 -14.67 -4.49 8.60
C ASN A 141 -13.81 -5.19 7.55
N ILE A 142 -14.34 -6.29 6.99
CA ILE A 142 -13.85 -6.93 5.76
C ILE A 142 -14.29 -6.10 4.54
N VAL A 143 -14.25 -4.77 4.61
CA VAL A 143 -14.44 -3.96 3.41
C VAL A 143 -13.03 -3.69 2.89
N PRO A 144 -12.54 -4.48 1.91
CA PRO A 144 -11.45 -4.07 1.07
C PRO A 144 -11.53 -2.57 0.76
N PRO A 145 -10.43 -1.81 0.75
CA PRO A 145 -10.39 -0.70 -0.19
C PRO A 145 -10.89 -1.23 -1.54
N GLN A 146 -11.72 -0.48 -2.26
CA GLN A 146 -12.29 -0.85 -3.58
C GLN A 146 -11.23 -1.28 -4.62
N GLN A 147 -9.95 -1.23 -4.26
CA GLN A 147 -8.76 -1.43 -5.06
C GLN A 147 -7.77 -2.31 -4.28
N TYR A 148 -8.12 -3.53 -3.89
CA TYR A 148 -7.02 -4.50 -3.74
C TYR A 148 -6.46 -4.74 -5.15
N PRO A 149 -5.15 -4.55 -5.39
CA PRO A 149 -4.56 -4.97 -6.65
C PRO A 149 -4.85 -6.47 -6.81
N ARG A 150 -5.26 -6.86 -8.02
CA ARG A 150 -5.65 -8.25 -8.27
C ARG A 150 -4.43 -9.14 -8.01
N ILE A 151 -4.64 -10.30 -7.39
CA ILE A 151 -3.61 -11.33 -7.16
C ILE A 151 -2.91 -11.73 -8.47
N VAL A 152 -3.63 -11.55 -9.59
CA VAL A 152 -3.11 -11.67 -10.95
C VAL A 152 -3.12 -10.28 -11.57
N GLU A 153 -1.95 -9.66 -11.67
CA GLU A 153 -1.75 -8.52 -12.56
C GLU A 153 -2.05 -8.99 -13.98
N GLU A 154 -3.03 -8.39 -14.64
CA GLU A 154 -3.24 -8.58 -16.08
C GLU A 154 -2.07 -7.89 -16.79
N ASN A 155 -0.95 -8.61 -16.92
CA ASN A 155 0.11 -8.21 -17.83
C ASN A 155 -0.54 -8.05 -19.20
N GLY A 156 -0.48 -6.83 -19.75
CA GLY A 156 -0.96 -6.58 -21.10
C GLY A 156 -0.36 -7.64 -22.02
N LYS A 157 -1.23 -8.34 -22.77
CA LYS A 157 -0.76 -9.23 -23.84
C LYS A 157 0.16 -8.35 -24.67
N GLY A 158 1.47 -8.65 -24.67
CA GLY A 158 2.46 -7.83 -25.37
C GLY A 158 2.05 -7.55 -26.81
N ALA A 159 2.76 -6.64 -27.51
CA ALA A 159 2.40 -6.23 -28.86
C ALA A 159 1.88 -7.41 -29.71
N SER A 160 0.61 -7.33 -30.13
CA SER A 160 0.00 -8.42 -30.88
C SER A 160 0.82 -8.69 -32.13
N PHE A 161 0.80 -9.93 -32.62
CA PHE A 161 1.51 -10.28 -33.86
C PHE A 161 1.14 -9.33 -35.01
N ALA A 162 -0.12 -8.89 -35.08
CA ALA A 162 -0.59 -7.90 -36.04
C ALA A 162 0.07 -6.51 -35.85
N ALA A 163 0.18 -6.03 -34.60
CA ALA A 163 0.83 -4.77 -34.30
C ALA A 163 2.35 -4.81 -34.60
N ALA A 164 3.02 -5.90 -34.25
CA ALA A 164 4.43 -6.11 -34.56
C ALA A 164 4.68 -6.20 -36.08
N ALA A 165 3.82 -6.92 -36.81
CA ALA A 165 3.91 -7.03 -38.27
C ALA A 165 3.67 -5.69 -38.97
N ALA A 166 2.71 -4.88 -38.51
CA ALA A 166 2.45 -3.56 -39.07
C ALA A 166 3.66 -2.62 -38.89
N LEU A 167 4.27 -2.61 -37.71
CA LEU A 167 5.48 -1.83 -37.43
C LEU A 167 6.67 -2.27 -38.31
N ALA A 168 6.88 -3.59 -38.46
CA ALA A 168 7.93 -4.12 -39.32
C ALA A 168 7.72 -3.74 -40.79
N ALA A 169 6.48 -3.79 -41.29
CA ALA A 169 6.13 -3.40 -42.66
C ALA A 169 6.41 -1.91 -42.92
N LEU A 170 6.04 -1.03 -41.98
CA LEU A 170 6.29 0.41 -42.09
C LEU A 170 7.80 0.72 -42.10
N ALA A 171 8.56 0.10 -41.20
CA ALA A 171 10.01 0.27 -41.17
C ALA A 171 10.68 -0.25 -42.46
N GLY A 172 10.26 -1.41 -42.95
CA GLY A 172 10.74 -1.98 -44.21
C GLY A 172 10.44 -1.10 -45.43
N ALA A 173 9.23 -0.54 -45.50
CA ALA A 173 8.84 0.37 -46.58
C ALA A 173 9.66 1.66 -46.57
N ALA A 174 9.89 2.27 -45.39
CA ALA A 174 10.69 3.47 -45.26
C ALA A 174 12.16 3.24 -45.66
N ALA A 175 12.75 2.13 -45.21
CA ALA A 175 14.12 1.75 -45.60
C ALA A 175 14.22 1.47 -47.11
N GLY A 176 13.25 0.75 -47.68
CA GLY A 176 13.20 0.48 -49.13
C GLY A 176 13.08 1.76 -49.97
N ALA A 177 12.24 2.70 -49.55
CA ALA A 177 12.10 4.00 -50.21
C ALA A 177 13.41 4.82 -50.16
N ALA A 178 14.11 4.82 -49.02
CA ALA A 178 15.40 5.50 -48.88
C ALA A 178 16.49 4.89 -49.78
N VAL A 179 16.54 3.56 -49.90
CA VAL A 179 17.50 2.86 -50.79
C VAL A 179 17.21 3.17 -52.26
N MET A 180 15.94 3.17 -52.67
CA MET A 180 15.57 3.50 -54.05
C MET A 180 15.87 4.95 -54.39
N LEU A 181 15.64 5.89 -53.46
CA LEU A 181 15.96 7.30 -53.65
C LEU A 181 17.46 7.52 -53.83
N THR A 182 18.30 6.92 -52.97
CA THR A 182 19.76 7.05 -53.07
C THR A 182 20.30 6.43 -54.35
N ARG A 183 19.77 5.27 -54.77
CA ARG A 183 20.13 4.63 -56.05
C ARG A 183 19.73 5.48 -57.25
N ASN A 184 18.53 6.09 -57.23
CA ASN A 184 18.07 6.95 -58.32
C ASN A 184 18.92 8.22 -58.45
N LEU A 185 19.27 8.87 -57.33
CA LEU A 185 20.18 10.02 -57.32
C LEU A 185 21.57 9.66 -57.88
N GLY A 186 22.09 8.47 -57.57
CA GLY A 186 23.35 7.98 -58.12
C GLY A 186 23.30 7.71 -59.63
N LEU A 187 22.15 7.30 -60.17
CA LEU A 187 21.94 7.15 -61.61
C LEU A 187 21.80 8.49 -62.32
N SER A 188 21.08 9.45 -61.72
CA SER A 188 20.97 10.82 -62.23
C SER A 188 22.33 11.52 -62.30
N HIS A 189 23.17 11.36 -61.27
CA HIS A 189 24.53 11.91 -61.27
C HIS A 189 25.38 11.33 -62.40
N LYS A 190 25.36 10.00 -62.59
CA LYS A 190 26.09 9.34 -63.69
C LYS A 190 25.58 9.76 -65.07
N ALA A 191 24.27 9.98 -65.22
CA ALA A 191 23.68 10.48 -66.45
C ALA A 191 24.10 11.93 -66.74
N GLU A 192 24.15 12.79 -65.71
CA GLU A 192 24.60 14.18 -65.83
C GLU A 192 26.11 14.26 -66.15
N GLU A 193 26.94 13.41 -65.55
CA GLU A 193 28.37 13.28 -65.89
C GLU A 193 28.57 12.81 -67.33
N ALA A 194 27.77 11.85 -67.80
CA ALA A 194 27.82 11.38 -69.19
C ALA A 194 27.36 12.45 -70.20
N GLU A 195 26.35 13.26 -69.86
CA GLU A 195 25.92 14.41 -70.68
C GLU A 195 26.97 15.52 -70.70
N ARG A 196 27.61 15.84 -69.56
CA ARG A 196 28.75 16.78 -69.49
C ARG A 196 29.95 16.32 -70.30
N ALA A 197 30.27 15.02 -70.27
CA ALA A 197 31.34 14.43 -71.08
C ALA A 197 31.03 14.53 -72.60
N LYS A 198 29.77 14.35 -73.01
CA LYS A 198 29.34 14.55 -74.41
C LYS A 198 29.32 16.02 -74.84
N ALA A 199 28.99 16.95 -73.95
CA ALA A 199 29.02 18.39 -74.23
C ALA A 199 30.45 18.94 -74.39
N GLY A 200 31.40 18.43 -73.58
CA GLY A 200 32.83 18.73 -73.73
C GLY A 200 33.38 18.31 -75.10
N SER A 201 33.02 17.12 -75.57
CA SER A 201 33.40 16.61 -76.89
C SER A 201 32.83 17.41 -78.07
N LYS A 202 31.72 18.14 -77.90
CA LYS A 202 31.15 19.00 -78.96
C LYS A 202 31.79 20.39 -79.06
N THR A 203 32.63 20.77 -78.11
CA THR A 203 33.26 22.11 -78.09
C THR A 203 34.64 22.10 -78.76
N GLU A 204 35.22 20.92 -79.03
CA GLU A 204 36.49 20.75 -79.75
C GLU A 204 36.35 20.73 -81.29
N ASP A 205 35.13 20.75 -81.87
CA ASP A 205 34.89 20.66 -83.33
C ASP A 205 34.42 22.00 -83.98
N GLN A 206 34.53 23.14 -83.28
CA GLN A 206 34.23 24.48 -83.84
C GLN A 206 35.35 25.51 -83.61
N GLY A 207 36.60 25.05 -83.59
CA GLY A 207 37.79 25.88 -83.37
C GLY A 207 38.90 25.64 -84.39
N GLU A 208 38.59 25.50 -85.68
CA GLU A 208 39.57 25.57 -86.76
C GLU A 208 38.89 26.07 -88.05
N VAL A 209 38.97 27.39 -88.30
CA VAL A 209 39.46 28.09 -89.52
C VAL A 209 39.56 29.58 -89.19
#